data_AF-A0A8H6BT15-F1
#
_entry.id   AF-A0A8H6BT15-F1
#
_cell.length_a   1.000
_cell.length_b   1.000
_cell.length_c   1.000
_cell.angle_alpha   90.00
_cell.angle_beta   90.00
_cell.angle_gamma   90.00
#
_symmetry.space_group_name_H-M   'P 1'
#
loop_
_entity.id
_entity.type
_entity.pdbx_description
1 polymer ?
#
loop_
_entity_poly.entity_id
_entity_poly.type
_entity_poly.pdbx_seq_one_letter_code
_entity_poly.pdbx_strand_id
1 'polypeptide(L)' 'MFSGTGVLFWYTIRPTDEQLIARFSPEVKADYERNKELRQQEQKRLIEIVKETSSSSDPIWKAGPIGSPFEKEQRN' A
#
# COMPACT_ATOMS: atom_id res chain seq x y z
N MET A 1 4.01 28.01 4.69
CA MET A 1 5.38 27.56 4.37
C MET A 1 5.85 26.61 5.47
N PHE A 2 5.39 25.35 5.48
CA PHE A 2 5.79 24.32 6.46
C PHE A 2 6.02 22.94 5.81
N SER A 3 5.73 22.79 4.51
CA SER A 3 5.78 21.51 3.81
C SER A 3 7.21 21.00 3.58
N GLY A 4 8.20 21.88 3.48
CA GLY A 4 9.59 21.51 3.21
C GLY A 4 10.28 20.78 4.38
N THR A 5 9.97 21.19 5.61
CA THR A 5 10.55 20.58 6.83
C THR A 5 10.02 19.16 7.06
N GLY A 6 8.76 18.89 6.71
CA GLY A 6 8.17 17.56 6.80
C GLY A 6 8.84 16.55 5.86
N VAL A 7 9.13 16.96 4.62
CA VAL A 7 9.84 16.11 3.65
C VAL A 7 11.26 15.81 4.12
N LEU A 8 11.96 16.82 4.65
CA LEU A 8 13.32 16.65 5.18
C LEU A 8 13.36 15.66 6.35
N PHE A 9 12.43 15.77 7.31
CA PHE A 9 12.34 14.82 8.41
C PHE A 9 11.98 13.41 7.96
N TRP A 10 11.12 13.28 6.95
CA TRP A 10 10.79 11.97 6.38
C TRP A 10 12.04 11.29 5.81
N TYR A 11 12.88 12.01 5.05
CA TYR A 11 14.11 11.44 4.48
C TYR A 11 15.20 11.13 5.50
N THR A 12 15.24 11.86 6.62
CA THR A 12 16.35 11.77 7.58
C THR A 12 16.07 10.85 8.76
N ILE A 13 14.79 10.70 9.16
CA ILE A 13 14.41 9.97 10.37
C ILE A 13 13.81 8.60 10.06
N ARG A 14 13.18 8.42 8.88
CA ARG A 14 12.55 7.12 8.55
C ARG A 14 13.62 6.09 8.23
N PRO A 15 13.66 4.94 8.94
CA PRO A 15 14.48 3.82 8.54
C PRO A 15 14.02 3.28 7.18
N THR A 16 14.97 2.79 6.38
CA THR A 16 14.64 2.12 5.12
C THR A 16 13.96 0.79 5.38
N ASP A 17 13.23 0.27 4.39
CA ASP A 17 12.56 -1.04 4.50
C ASP A 17 13.56 -2.15 4.84
N GLU A 18 14.76 -2.11 4.27
CA GLU A 18 15.85 -3.06 4.57
C GLU A 18 16.32 -2.97 6.02
N GLN A 19 16.45 -1.75 6.56
CA GLN A 19 16.81 -1.54 7.97
C GLN A 19 15.72 -2.01 8.93
N LEU A 20 14.45 -1.90 8.54
CA LEU A 20 13.30 -2.43 9.26
C LEU A 20 13.29 -3.97 9.22
N ILE A 21 13.41 -4.55 8.02
CA ILE A 21 13.40 -6.00 7.83
C ILE A 21 14.57 -6.62 8.59
N ALA A 22 15.77 -6.01 8.55
CA ALA A 22 16.94 -6.50 9.26
C ALA A 22 16.70 -6.71 10.77
N ARG A 23 15.84 -5.88 11.39
CA ARG A 23 15.48 -5.95 12.82
C ARG A 23 14.45 -7.03 13.16
N PHE A 24 13.82 -7.66 12.16
CA PHE A 24 12.86 -8.75 12.39
C PHE A 24 13.53 -10.08 12.75
N SER A 25 12.78 -10.92 13.48
CA SER A 25 13.18 -12.31 13.72
C SER A 25 13.24 -13.10 12.40
N PRO A 26 14.04 -14.18 12.33
CA PRO A 26 14.17 -14.99 11.12
C PRO A 26 12.83 -15.53 10.59
N GLU A 27 11.92 -15.90 11.50
CA GLU A 27 10.57 -16.40 11.17
C GLU A 27 9.74 -15.32 10.46
N VAL A 28 9.72 -14.10 11.01
CA VAL A 28 8.97 -12.97 10.44
C VAL A 28 9.57 -12.54 9.10
N LYS A 29 10.89 -12.64 8.92
CA LYS A 29 11.53 -12.41 7.61
C LYS A 29 11.06 -13.42 6.56
N ALA A 30 11.01 -14.71 6.92
CA ALA A 30 10.54 -15.74 6.01
C ALA A 30 9.07 -15.52 5.63
N ASP A 31 8.22 -15.19 6.60
CA ASP A 31 6.81 -14.84 6.34
C ASP A 31 6.67 -13.60 5.46
N TYR A 32 7.48 -12.58 5.70
CA TYR A 32 7.47 -11.35 4.93
C TYR A 32 7.81 -11.61 3.47
N GLU A 33 8.88 -12.38 3.19
CA GLU A 33 9.30 -12.72 1.84
C GLU A 33 8.26 -13.60 1.13
N ARG A 34 7.70 -14.60 1.82
CA ARG A 34 6.62 -15.45 1.25
C ARG A 34 5.40 -14.64 0.79
N ASN A 35 5.02 -13.63 1.57
CA ASN A 35 3.83 -12.82 1.31
C ASN A 35 4.11 -11.56 0.47
N LYS A 36 5.37 -11.27 0.14
CA LYS A 36 5.77 -10.06 -0.58
C LYS A 36 5.18 -10.01 -1.98
N GLU A 37 5.25 -11.12 -2.71
CA GLU A 37 4.73 -11.21 -4.08
C GLU A 37 3.21 -11.04 -4.13
N LEU A 38 2.48 -11.69 -3.21
CA LEU A 38 1.03 -11.58 -3.10
C LEU A 38 0.59 -10.13 -2.87
N ARG A 39 1.26 -9.43 -1.92
CA ARG A 39 1.00 -7.99 -1.68
C ARG A 39 1.30 -7.13 -2.90
N GLN A 40 2.37 -7.43 -3.65
CA GLN A 40 2.67 -6.67 -4.87
C GLN A 40 1.60 -6.87 -5.95
N GLN A 41 1.11 -8.10 -6.12
CA GLN A 41 0.03 -8.40 -7.06
C GLN A 41 -1.27 -7.70 -6.66
N GLU A 42 -1.57 -7.69 -5.36
CA GLU A 42 -2.72 -6.96 -4.80
C GLU A 42 -2.66 -5.46 -5.10
N GLN A 43 -1.52 -4.84 -4.81
CA GLN A 43 -1.33 -3.41 -5.05
C GLN A 43 -1.44 -3.07 -6.55
N LYS A 44 -0.89 -3.91 -7.45
CA LYS A 44 -1.04 -3.72 -8.89
C LYS A 44 -2.50 -3.72 -9.32
N ARG A 45 -3.28 -4.72 -8.87
CA ARG A 45 -4.73 -4.81 -9.12
C ARG A 45 -5.50 -3.62 -8.59
N LEU A 46 -5.17 -3.15 -7.38
CA LEU A 46 -5.80 -1.96 -6.79
C LEU A 46 -5.53 -0.71 -7.63
N ILE A 47 -4.30 -0.53 -8.12
CA ILE A 47 -3.96 0.59 -9.02
C ILE A 47 -4.69 0.50 -10.36
N GLU A 48 -4.90 -0.70 -10.90
CA GLU A 48 -5.73 -0.91 -12.10
C GLU A 48 -7.18 -0.47 -11.86
N ILE A 49 -7.80 -0.91 -10.76
CA ILE A 49 -9.16 -0.51 -10.38
C ILE A 49 -9.27 1.01 -10.20
N VAL A 50 -8.28 1.63 -9.54
CA VAL A 50 -8.23 3.09 -9.37
C VAL A 50 -8.14 3.79 -10.72
N LYS A 51 -7.32 3.29 -11.66
CA LYS A 51 -7.22 3.87 -13.00
C LYS A 51 -8.55 3.79 -13.75
N GLU A 52 -9.19 2.62 -13.75
CA GLU A 52 -10.50 2.41 -14.37
C GLU A 52 -11.56 3.33 -13.76
N THR A 53 -11.63 3.37 -12.43
CA THR A 53 -12.54 4.25 -11.68
C THR A 53 -12.28 5.72 -11.99
N SER A 54 -11.02 6.15 -12.05
CA SER A 54 -10.65 7.53 -12.34
C SER A 54 -11.02 7.98 -13.76
N SER A 55 -11.19 7.03 -14.67
CA SER A 55 -11.64 7.28 -16.04
C SER A 55 -13.17 7.33 -16.16
N SER A 56 -13.90 6.92 -15.12
CA SER A 56 -15.36 7.00 -15.08
C SER A 56 -15.84 8.45 -14.99
N SER A 57 -16.96 8.74 -15.65
CA SER A 57 -17.68 10.00 -15.51
C SER A 57 -18.55 10.04 -14.23
N ASP A 58 -18.65 8.92 -13.52
CA ASP A 58 -19.35 8.85 -12.25
C ASP A 58 -18.58 9.58 -11.13
N PRO A 59 -19.28 10.25 -10.21
CA PRO A 59 -18.64 10.95 -9.11
C PRO A 59 -17.96 9.97 -8.14
N ILE A 60 -16.83 10.38 -7.56
CA ILE A 60 -15.93 9.57 -6.72
C ILE A 60 -16.64 8.83 -5.57
N TRP A 61 -17.68 9.42 -4.97
CA TRP A 61 -18.43 8.78 -3.86
C TRP A 61 -19.33 7.61 -4.30
N LYS A 62 -19.49 7.38 -5.61
CA LYS A 62 -20.19 6.20 -6.16
C LYS A 62 -19.26 5.05 -6.52
N ALA A 63 -17.93 5.25 -6.44
CA ALA A 63 -16.94 4.24 -6.81
C ALA A 63 -16.95 2.98 -5.93
N GLY A 64 -17.71 2.97 -4.82
CA GLY A 64 -17.71 1.89 -3.84
C GLY A 64 -16.42 1.84 -3.02
N PRO A 65 -16.34 0.97 -2.00
CA PRO A 65 -15.11 0.80 -1.23
C PRO A 65 -14.05 0.13 -2.11
N ILE A 66 -12.84 0.70 -2.13
CA ILE A 66 -11.64 0.06 -2.70
C ILE A 66 -11.15 -0.96 -1.67
N GLY A 67 -11.86 -2.09 -1.52
CA GLY A 67 -11.40 -3.18 -0.66
C GLY A 67 -10.38 -4.07 -1.36
N SER A 68 -9.80 -5.02 -0.61
CA SER A 68 -8.87 -6.00 -1.18
C SER A 68 -9.53 -6.78 -2.33
N PRO A 69 -8.86 -6.94 -3.49
CA PRO A 69 -9.30 -7.83 -4.56
C PRO A 69 -9.38 -9.30 -4.15
N PHE A 70 -8.75 -9.68 -3.03
CA PHE A 70 -8.65 -11.05 -2.56
C PHE A 70 -9.55 -11.35 -1.35
N GLU A 71 -10.14 -10.34 -0.73
CA GLU A 71 -11.11 -10.52 0.37
C GLU A 71 -12.53 -10.60 -0.18
N LYS A 72 -13.27 -11.63 0.27
CA LYS A 72 -14.64 -11.88 -0.16
C LYS A 72 -15.67 -10.95 0.50
N GLU A 73 -15.34 -10.40 1.66
CA GLU A 73 -16.20 -9.44 2.38
C GLU A 73 -15.48 -8.08 2.45
N GLN A 74 -15.85 -7.17 1.55
CA GLN A 74 -15.47 -5.77 1.70
C GLN A 74 -16.45 -5.11 2.65
N ARG A 75 -15.97 -4.66 3.81
CA ARG A 75 -16.80 -3.98 4.80
C ARG A 75 -17.08 -2.56 4.31
N ASN A 76 -18.31 -2.35 3.82
CA ASN A 76 -18.85 -1.05 3.40
C ASN A 76 -18.89 -0.05 4.55
#